data_AF-A0A963JX65-F1
#
_entry.id   AF-A0A963JX65-F1
#
_cell.length_a   1.000
_cell.length_b   1.000
_cell.length_c   1.000
_cell.angle_alpha   90.00
_cell.angle_beta   90.00
_cell.angle_gamma   90.00
#
_symmetry.space_group_name_H-M   'P 1'
#
loop_
_entity.id
_entity.type
_entity.pdbx_description
1 polymer ?
#
loop_
_entity_poly.entity_id
_entity_poly.type
_entity_poly.pdbx_seq_one_letter_code
_entity_poly.pdbx_strand_id
1 'polypeptide(L)'
;EHRFGIHAGEIETSMMRHLAPGTVHMEHAQDFRSTAQDRAEQFAILGNGKSAKLGWQMQDYHPAGAVGNAAAATADKGRAVVEAAAVQLVALLRELQALPLSTLRSPTLA
;
A
#
# COMPACT_ATOMS: atom_id res chain seq x y z
N GLU A 1 -8.76 1.20 -0.09
CA GLU A 1 -7.74 0.28 -0.66
C GLU A 1 -7.45 -0.99 0.12
N HIS A 2 -7.40 -0.97 1.46
CA HIS A 2 -6.82 -2.02 2.33
C HIS A 2 -7.06 -3.50 1.98
N ARG A 3 -8.12 -3.84 1.27
CA ARG A 3 -8.45 -5.24 0.92
C ARG A 3 -8.12 -5.63 -0.53
N PHE A 4 -8.22 -4.69 -1.49
CA PHE A 4 -8.17 -5.00 -2.93
C PHE A 4 -7.36 -4.02 -3.77
N GLY A 5 -7.03 -2.83 -3.25
CA GLY A 5 -6.19 -1.87 -3.93
C GLY A 5 -4.76 -1.99 -3.43
N ILE A 6 -3.84 -2.30 -4.33
CA ILE A 6 -2.44 -2.60 -4.01
C ILE A 6 -1.45 -1.83 -4.89
N HIS A 7 -1.93 -1.09 -5.91
CA HIS A 7 -1.10 -0.24 -6.74
C HIS A 7 -1.91 0.83 -7.47
N ALA A 8 -1.41 2.05 -7.54
CA ALA A 8 -1.95 3.21 -8.24
C ALA A 8 -3.41 3.53 -7.89
N GLY A 9 -3.87 3.14 -6.70
CA GLY A 9 -5.18 3.51 -6.18
C GLY A 9 -5.14 4.81 -5.37
N GLU A 10 -6.07 4.95 -4.43
CA GLU A 10 -6.29 6.17 -3.65
C GLU A 10 -5.04 6.68 -2.92
N ILE A 11 -4.31 5.85 -2.17
CA ILE A 11 -3.19 6.23 -1.31
C ILE A 11 -2.01 6.70 -2.17
N GLU A 12 -1.55 5.86 -3.11
CA GLU A 12 -0.38 6.20 -3.95
C GLU A 12 -0.68 7.43 -4.81
N THR A 13 -1.87 7.51 -5.39
CA THR A 13 -2.29 8.70 -6.16
C THR A 13 -2.36 9.93 -5.26
N SER A 14 -2.92 9.83 -4.05
CA SER A 14 -3.00 10.94 -3.10
C SER A 14 -1.60 11.43 -2.71
N MET A 15 -0.68 10.52 -2.39
CA MET A 15 0.72 10.83 -2.09
C MET A 15 1.37 11.59 -3.24
N MET A 16 1.22 11.12 -4.48
CA MET A 16 1.78 11.80 -5.65
C MET A 16 1.13 13.15 -5.91
N ARG A 17 -0.17 13.31 -5.66
CA ARG A 17 -0.84 14.62 -5.72
C ARG A 17 -0.28 15.62 -4.70
N HIS A 18 0.26 15.15 -3.58
CA HIS A 18 0.92 16.00 -2.59
C HIS A 18 2.38 16.28 -2.95
N LEU A 19 3.15 15.25 -3.30
CA LEU A 19 4.61 15.32 -3.50
C LEU A 19 4.99 15.90 -4.86
N ALA A 20 4.24 15.58 -5.91
CA ALA A 20 4.52 15.95 -7.29
C ALA A 20 3.20 16.16 -8.06
N PRO A 21 2.39 17.17 -7.71
CA PRO A 21 1.07 17.38 -8.30
C PRO A 21 1.09 17.49 -9.83
N GLY A 22 2.17 18.01 -10.41
CA GLY A 22 2.33 18.15 -11.86
C GLY A 22 2.52 16.82 -12.62
N THR A 23 2.65 15.68 -11.93
CA THR A 23 2.79 14.36 -12.57
C THR A 23 1.53 13.51 -12.47
N VAL A 24 0.43 14.06 -11.94
CA VAL A 24 -0.83 13.33 -11.74
C VAL A 24 -1.96 13.98 -12.55
N HIS A 25 -2.38 13.28 -13.60
CA HIS A 25 -3.47 13.65 -14.50
C HIS A 25 -4.79 13.03 -14.01
N MET A 26 -5.51 13.74 -13.15
CA MET A 26 -6.72 13.22 -12.49
C MET A 26 -7.88 12.93 -13.46
N GLU A 27 -7.86 13.50 -14.66
CA GLU A 27 -8.79 13.19 -15.75
C GLU A 27 -8.73 11.72 -16.19
N HIS A 28 -7.65 11.01 -15.89
CA HIS A 28 -7.49 9.58 -16.16
C HIS A 28 -7.74 8.68 -14.94
N ALA A 29 -7.91 9.27 -13.75
CA ALA A 29 -8.10 8.52 -12.51
C ALA A 29 -9.49 7.88 -12.46
N GLN A 30 -9.52 6.60 -12.14
CA GLN A 30 -10.74 5.77 -12.13
C GLN A 30 -10.77 4.88 -10.89
N ASP A 31 -11.87 4.13 -10.73
CA ASP A 31 -11.91 2.99 -9.82
C ASP A 31 -11.52 1.71 -10.55
N PHE A 32 -10.27 1.29 -10.35
CA PHE A 32 -9.67 0.16 -11.06
C PHE A 32 -9.95 -1.14 -10.30
N ARG A 33 -10.99 -1.85 -10.71
CA ARG A 33 -11.41 -3.11 -10.09
C ARG A 33 -10.40 -4.25 -10.35
N SER A 34 -10.08 -5.06 -9.33
CA SER A 34 -9.25 -6.27 -9.47
C SER A 34 -10.03 -7.56 -9.60
N THR A 35 -9.38 -8.56 -10.21
CA THR A 35 -9.87 -9.94 -10.21
C THR A 35 -10.00 -10.52 -8.79
N ALA A 36 -9.20 -10.02 -7.83
CA ALA A 36 -9.32 -10.40 -6.42
C ALA A 36 -10.67 -9.98 -5.81
N GLN A 37 -11.18 -8.80 -6.20
CA GLN A 37 -12.50 -8.34 -5.79
C GLN A 37 -13.61 -9.20 -6.41
N ASP A 38 -13.50 -9.55 -7.70
CA ASP A 38 -14.45 -10.44 -8.37
C ASP A 38 -14.53 -11.82 -7.69
N ARG A 39 -13.36 -12.40 -7.37
CA ARG A 39 -13.31 -13.69 -6.66
C ARG A 39 -13.89 -13.60 -5.25
N ALA A 40 -13.69 -12.48 -4.54
CA ALA A 40 -14.20 -12.28 -3.20
C ALA A 40 -15.73 -12.29 -3.12
N GLU A 41 -16.39 -11.85 -4.18
CA GLU A 41 -17.86 -11.84 -4.28
C GLU A 41 -18.43 -13.24 -4.57
N GLN A 42 -17.64 -14.13 -5.17
CA GLN A 42 -18.09 -15.46 -5.61
C GLN A 42 -17.63 -16.62 -4.71
N PHE A 43 -16.48 -16.48 -4.04
CA PHE A 43 -15.83 -17.57 -3.32
C PHE A 43 -15.46 -17.20 -1.89
N ALA A 44 -16.18 -17.76 -0.92
CA ALA A 44 -15.97 -17.49 0.51
C ALA A 44 -14.58 -17.91 1.04
N ILE A 45 -13.93 -18.89 0.41
CA ILE A 45 -12.61 -19.41 0.83
C ILE A 45 -11.49 -18.85 -0.06
N LEU A 46 -11.62 -18.98 -1.38
CA LEU A 46 -10.58 -18.56 -2.35
C LEU A 46 -10.56 -17.06 -2.64
N GLY A 47 -11.64 -16.34 -2.34
CA GLY A 47 -11.77 -14.91 -2.58
C GLY A 47 -11.58 -14.04 -1.33
N ASN A 48 -11.56 -14.62 -0.14
CA ASN A 48 -11.52 -13.83 1.10
C ASN A 48 -10.14 -13.22 1.42
N GLY A 49 -9.08 -13.68 0.73
CA GLY A 49 -7.71 -13.19 0.93
C GLY A 49 -7.13 -13.48 2.32
N LYS A 50 -7.74 -14.38 3.10
CA LYS A 50 -7.35 -14.73 4.48
C LYS A 50 -7.09 -16.22 4.66
N SER A 51 -7.91 -17.10 4.07
CA SER A 51 -7.86 -18.56 4.30
C SER A 51 -6.89 -19.27 3.35
N ALA A 52 -7.21 -19.32 2.06
CA ALA A 52 -6.35 -19.85 1.01
C ALA A 52 -6.03 -18.70 0.05
N LYS A 53 -4.80 -18.18 0.13
CA LYS A 53 -4.34 -17.11 -0.75
C LYS A 53 -3.80 -17.72 -2.03
N LEU A 54 -4.40 -17.35 -3.16
CA LEU A 54 -3.76 -17.53 -4.45
C LEU A 54 -2.53 -16.62 -4.51
N GLY A 55 -1.42 -17.15 -5.03
CA GLY A 55 -0.26 -16.32 -5.39
C GLY A 55 -0.69 -15.27 -6.40
N TRP A 56 -0.16 -14.06 -6.25
CA TRP A 56 -0.49 -12.94 -7.12
C TRP A 56 0.39 -12.94 -8.37
N GLN A 57 -0.19 -12.62 -9.52
CA GLN A 57 0.54 -12.34 -10.75
C GLN A 57 0.06 -11.02 -11.38
N MET A 58 0.90 -10.39 -12.20
CA MET A 58 0.64 -9.06 -12.73
C MET A 58 -0.71 -8.95 -13.47
N GLN A 59 -1.12 -10.01 -14.16
CA GLN A 59 -2.40 -10.08 -14.86
C GLN A 59 -3.64 -10.08 -13.96
N ASP A 60 -3.48 -10.20 -12.64
CA ASP A 60 -4.59 -10.08 -11.70
C ASP A 60 -5.02 -8.62 -11.47
N TYR A 61 -4.28 -7.65 -12.02
CA TYR A 61 -4.62 -6.23 -11.98
C TYR A 61 -5.70 -5.87 -13.00
N HIS A 62 -6.22 -4.65 -12.90
CA HIS A 62 -6.96 -4.07 -13.99
C HIS A 62 -6.07 -3.99 -15.25
N PRO A 63 -6.59 -4.14 -16.48
CA PRO A 63 -5.80 -4.01 -17.71
C PRO A 63 -5.02 -2.70 -17.85
N ALA A 64 -5.42 -1.65 -17.14
CA ALA A 64 -4.73 -0.37 -17.06
C ALA A 64 -3.46 -0.39 -16.17
N GLY A 65 -3.15 -1.51 -15.52
CA GLY A 65 -2.00 -1.66 -14.62
C GLY A 65 -2.20 -1.08 -13.21
N ALA A 66 -3.40 -0.63 -12.87
CA ALA A 66 -3.74 -0.08 -11.55
C ALA A 66 -4.79 -0.94 -10.83
N VAL A 67 -4.89 -0.80 -9.51
CA VAL A 67 -5.91 -1.46 -8.69
C VAL A 67 -6.32 -0.60 -7.50
N GLY A 68 -7.61 -0.28 -7.43
CA GLY A 68 -8.22 0.56 -6.41
C GLY A 68 -8.74 1.88 -6.95
N ASN A 69 -9.33 2.67 -6.05
CA ASN A 69 -10.03 3.90 -6.40
C ASN A 69 -9.11 5.13 -6.44
N ALA A 70 -8.40 5.30 -7.55
CA ALA A 70 -7.58 6.48 -7.78
C ALA A 70 -8.43 7.76 -7.85
N ALA A 71 -9.67 7.67 -8.32
CA ALA A 71 -10.58 8.82 -8.44
C ALA A 71 -10.92 9.46 -7.07
N ALA A 72 -10.83 8.71 -5.98
CA ALA A 72 -11.05 9.21 -4.62
C ALA A 72 -9.84 9.95 -4.01
N ALA A 73 -8.73 10.06 -4.75
CA ALA A 73 -7.48 10.61 -4.26
C ALA A 73 -7.49 12.13 -4.10
N THR A 74 -6.91 12.63 -3.01
CA THR A 74 -6.77 14.07 -2.75
C THR A 74 -5.38 14.42 -2.23
N ALA A 75 -4.92 15.65 -2.51
CA ALA A 75 -3.63 16.12 -2.01
C ALA A 75 -3.60 16.17 -0.47
N ASP A 76 -4.71 16.51 0.20
CA ASP A 76 -4.79 16.51 1.67
C ASP A 76 -4.63 15.13 2.28
N LYS A 77 -5.24 14.09 1.68
CA LYS A 77 -5.00 12.69 2.07
C LYS A 77 -3.54 12.32 1.88
N GLY A 78 -2.94 12.77 0.78
CA GLY A 78 -1.53 12.57 0.47
C GLY A 78 -0.61 13.16 1.53
N ARG A 79 -0.86 14.43 1.90
CA ARG A 79 -0.13 15.11 2.98
C ARG A 79 -0.21 14.32 4.28
N ALA A 80 -1.42 13.93 4.70
CA ALA A 80 -1.61 13.20 5.95
C ALA A 80 -0.83 11.87 5.98
N VAL A 81 -0.84 11.11 4.88
CA VAL A 81 -0.08 9.85 4.78
C VAL A 81 1.43 10.11 4.81
N VAL A 82 1.93 11.07 4.03
CA VAL A 82 3.36 11.40 3.95
C VAL A 82 3.89 11.91 5.29
N GLU A 83 3.17 12.81 5.96
CA GLU A 83 3.57 13.33 7.27
C GLU A 83 3.60 12.22 8.33
N ALA A 84 2.57 11.37 8.39
CA ALA A 84 2.53 10.25 9.31
C ALA A 84 3.69 9.26 9.05
N ALA A 85 3.96 8.94 7.78
CA ALA A 85 5.08 8.06 7.42
C ALA A 85 6.43 8.68 7.77
N ALA A 86 6.63 9.98 7.56
CA ALA A 86 7.85 10.69 7.90
C ALA A 86 8.11 10.67 9.41
N VAL A 87 7.08 10.93 10.23
CA VAL A 87 7.18 10.86 11.70
C VAL A 87 7.61 9.46 12.16
N GLN A 88 6.98 8.41 11.63
CA GLN A 88 7.30 7.04 12.01
C GLN A 88 8.67 6.58 11.51
N LEU A 89 9.09 7.02 10.31
CA LEU A 89 10.42 6.74 9.81
C LEU A 89 11.50 7.39 10.69
N VAL A 90 11.30 8.64 11.11
CA VAL A 90 12.23 9.32 12.02
C VAL A 90 12.28 8.61 13.38
N ALA A 91 11.15 8.15 13.91
CA ALA A 91 11.12 7.38 15.15
C ALA A 91 11.92 6.07 15.02
N LEU A 92 11.67 5.30 13.95
CA LEU A 92 12.41 4.08 13.66
C LEU A 92 13.93 4.32 13.55
N LEU A 93 14.34 5.38 12.85
CA LEU A 93 15.76 5.71 12.70
C LEU A 93 16.42 6.04 14.04
N ARG A 94 15.72 6.70 14.96
CA ARG A 94 16.19 6.97 16.33
C ARG A 94 16.33 5.67 17.13
N GLU A 95 15.34 4.78 17.04
CA GLU A 95 15.41 3.47 17.71
C GLU A 95 16.57 2.64 17.18
N LEU A 96 16.74 2.54 15.85
CA LEU A 96 17.85 1.83 15.23
C LEU A 96 19.22 2.37 15.67
N GLN A 97 19.34 3.69 15.81
CA GLN A 97 20.57 4.34 16.26
C GLN A 97 20.85 4.10 17.76
N ALA A 98 19.82 3.95 18.59
CA ALA A 98 19.94 3.67 20.02
C ALA A 98 20.07 2.16 20.34
N LEU A 99 19.63 1.29 19.43
CA LEU A 99 19.61 -0.15 19.63
C LEU A 99 21.05 -0.71 19.67
N PRO A 100 21.50 -1.30 20.79
CA PRO A 100 22.85 -1.84 20.89
C PRO A 100 23.05 -3.02 19.91
N LEU A 101 24.25 -3.13 19.31
CA LEU A 101 24.59 -4.27 18.45
C LEU A 101 24.53 -5.62 19.18
N SER A 102 24.60 -5.63 20.52
CA SER A 102 24.37 -6.83 21.33
C SER A 102 22.97 -7.41 21.13
N THR A 103 21.98 -6.64 20.64
CA THR A 103 20.67 -7.19 20.25
C THR A 103 20.79 -8.30 19.19
N LEU A 104 21.87 -8.30 18.39
CA LEU A 104 22.13 -9.33 17.38
C LEU A 104 22.85 -10.58 17.93
N ARG A 105 23.31 -10.55 19.18
CA ARG A 105 24.05 -11.66 19.81
C ARG A 105 23.37 -12.05 21.11
N SER A 106 22.88 -13.29 21.20
CA SER A 106 22.61 -13.87 22.51
C SER A 106 23.93 -13.93 23.30
N PRO A 107 23.97 -13.55 24.59
CA PRO A 107 25.12 -13.86 25.41
C PRO A 107 25.20 -15.38 25.47
N THR A 108 26.19 -15.95 24.78
CA THR A 108 26.50 -17.37 24.94
C THR A 108 26.86 -17.56 26.40
N LEU A 109 26.04 -18.33 27.13
CA LEU A 109 26.39 -18.79 28.47
C LEU A 109 27.72 -19.53 28.34
N ALA A 110 28.78 -18.93 28.89
CA ALA A 110 30.07 -19.58 29.10
C ALA A 110 29.99 -20.41 30.39
#